data_AF-A0A8T2S016-F1
#
_entry.id   AF-A0A8T2S016-F1
#
_cell.length_a   1.000
_cell.length_b   1.000
_cell.length_c   1.000
_cell.angle_alpha   90.00
_cell.angle_beta   90.00
_cell.angle_gamma   90.00
#
_symmetry.space_group_name_H-M   'P 1'
#
loop_
_entity.id
_entity.type
_entity.pdbx_description
1 polymer ?
#
loop_
_entity_poly.entity_id
_entity_poly.type
_entity_poly.pdbx_seq_one_letter_code
_entity_poly.pdbx_strand_id
1 'polypeptide(L)'
;MTLEPLRLEDGYVQVTEVTRCAGEASLVTVRNKKRHGYSYEITLKFKGDWRGVKDVEGTLVIPEASYNDLDDLKVEVDLSSADSIEASEKAVFCQELRSFLDPIRDKLQTFEEELKAR
;
A
#
# COMPACT_ATOMS: atom_id res chain seq x y z
N MET A 1 -12.00 -1.01 -6.91
CA MET A 1 -11.02 0.08 -6.80
C MET A 1 -9.66 -0.55 -6.97
N THR A 2 -8.94 -0.25 -8.04
CA THR A 2 -7.62 -0.84 -8.36
C THR A 2 -6.56 0.25 -8.29
N LEU A 3 -5.37 -0.09 -7.78
CA LEU A 3 -4.19 0.76 -7.89
C LEU A 3 -3.67 0.68 -9.32
N GLU A 4 -3.22 1.79 -9.88
CA GLU A 4 -2.56 1.77 -11.19
C GLU A 4 -1.21 1.04 -11.09
N PRO A 5 -0.75 0.38 -12.17
CA PRO A 5 0.59 -0.20 -12.19
C PRO A 5 1.66 0.86 -11.96
N LEU A 6 2.57 0.60 -11.04
CA LEU A 6 3.73 1.44 -10.80
C LEU A 6 4.80 1.13 -11.85
N ARG A 7 5.23 2.18 -12.58
CA ARG A 7 6.37 2.11 -13.50
C ARG A 7 7.66 2.25 -12.71
N LEU A 8 8.57 1.31 -12.93
CA LEU A 8 9.91 1.30 -12.34
C LEU A 8 10.93 1.74 -13.39
N GLU A 9 12.19 1.93 -13.01
CA GLU A 9 13.25 2.37 -13.95
C GLU A 9 13.35 1.46 -15.18
N ASP A 10 13.21 0.15 -14.99
CA ASP A 10 13.28 -0.83 -16.08
C ASP A 10 12.23 -1.94 -15.92
N GLY A 11 10.97 -1.55 -15.76
CA GLY A 11 9.89 -2.50 -15.55
C GLY A 11 8.57 -1.89 -15.08
N TYR A 12 7.68 -2.75 -14.62
CA TYR A 12 6.44 -2.34 -13.98
C TYR A 12 5.99 -3.42 -13.01
N VAL A 13 5.27 -2.97 -11.99
CA VAL A 13 4.64 -3.83 -11.00
C VAL A 13 3.23 -3.34 -10.75
N GLN A 14 2.33 -4.26 -10.46
CA GLN A 14 0.93 -3.95 -10.18
C GLN A 14 0.49 -4.68 -8.92
N VAL A 15 -0.31 -4.01 -8.10
CA VAL A 15 -0.99 -4.66 -6.99
C VAL A 15 -2.08 -5.56 -7.55
N THR A 16 -1.98 -6.85 -7.25
CA THR A 16 -2.91 -7.86 -7.75
C THR A 16 -4.02 -8.17 -6.75
N GLU A 17 -3.74 -8.04 -5.46
CA GLU A 17 -4.67 -8.49 -4.41
C GLU A 17 -4.40 -7.76 -3.09
N VAL A 18 -5.47 -7.50 -2.32
CA VAL A 18 -5.39 -7.16 -0.88
C VAL A 18 -5.49 -8.47 -0.11
N THR A 19 -4.39 -8.96 0.45
CA THR A 19 -4.37 -10.23 1.18
C THR A 19 -4.76 -10.09 2.64
N ARG A 20 -4.64 -8.88 3.19
CA ARG A 20 -5.04 -8.57 4.55
C ARG A 20 -5.49 -7.12 4.67
N CYS A 21 -6.58 -6.92 5.39
CA CYS A 21 -7.04 -5.63 5.85
C CYS A 21 -7.66 -5.87 7.22
N ALA A 22 -6.93 -5.52 8.27
CA ALA A 22 -7.31 -5.79 9.65
C ALA A 22 -7.26 -4.50 10.46
N GLY A 23 -8.20 -4.33 11.39
CA GLY A 23 -8.25 -3.15 12.24
C GLY A 23 -9.69 -2.74 12.52
N GLU A 24 -9.86 -1.48 12.91
CA GLU A 24 -11.12 -0.97 13.42
C GLU A 24 -11.51 0.31 12.72
N ALA A 25 -12.82 0.49 12.55
CA ALA A 25 -13.42 1.76 12.14
C ALA A 25 -14.46 2.18 13.16
N SER A 26 -14.51 3.48 13.44
CA SER A 26 -15.41 4.07 14.41
C SER A 26 -16.11 5.29 13.83
N LEU A 27 -17.35 5.47 14.27
CA LEU A 27 -18.14 6.66 14.00
C LEU A 27 -18.74 7.13 15.32
N VAL A 28 -18.20 8.21 15.89
CA VAL A 28 -18.62 8.74 17.19
C VAL A 28 -19.25 10.11 17.00
N THR A 29 -20.34 10.40 17.70
CA THR A 29 -20.96 11.73 17.68
C THR A 29 -20.62 12.49 18.97
N VAL A 30 -19.93 13.62 18.87
CA VAL A 30 -19.58 14.48 20.00
C VAL A 30 -20.21 15.85 19.79
N ARG A 31 -21.11 16.27 20.70
CA ARG A 31 -21.81 17.58 20.63
C ARG A 31 -22.43 17.83 19.24
N ASN A 32 -23.18 16.85 18.74
CA ASN A 32 -23.85 16.87 17.43
C ASN A 32 -22.89 16.93 16.22
N LYS A 33 -21.59 16.66 16.39
CA LYS A 33 -20.61 16.52 15.31
C LYS A 33 -20.17 15.06 15.18
N LYS A 34 -20.36 14.48 13.99
CA LYS A 34 -19.79 13.17 13.65
C LYS A 34 -18.26 13.25 13.62
N ARG A 35 -17.61 12.20 14.12
CA ARG A 35 -16.16 11.98 14.07
C ARG A 35 -15.93 10.57 13.56
N HIS A 36 -15.39 10.47 12.36
CA HIS A 36 -14.93 9.23 11.77
C HIS A 36 -13.51 8.94 12.25
N GLY A 37 -13.20 7.67 12.43
CA GLY A 37 -11.84 7.22 12.69
C GLY A 37 -11.68 5.82 12.13
N TYR A 38 -10.46 5.51 11.69
CA TYR A 38 -10.04 4.14 11.41
C TYR A 38 -8.58 3.98 11.80
N SER A 39 -8.20 2.74 12.04
CA SER A 39 -6.81 2.29 12.09
C SER A 39 -6.77 0.91 11.45
N TYR A 40 -5.98 0.79 10.36
CA TYR A 40 -5.89 -0.43 9.57
C TYR A 40 -4.45 -0.85 9.34
N GLU A 41 -4.20 -2.14 9.48
CA GLU A 41 -3.06 -2.86 8.94
C GLU A 41 -3.47 -3.46 7.60
N ILE A 42 -2.73 -3.13 6.53
CA ILE A 42 -3.07 -3.53 5.17
C ILE A 42 -1.88 -4.29 4.56
N THR A 43 -2.16 -5.38 3.88
CA THR A 43 -1.18 -6.17 3.15
C THR A 43 -1.64 -6.37 1.71
N LEU A 44 -0.79 -6.00 0.77
CA LEU A 44 -1.06 -6.01 -0.66
C LEU A 44 -0.07 -6.92 -1.37
N LYS A 45 -0.53 -7.87 -2.18
CA LYS A 45 0.33 -8.61 -3.10
C LYS A 45 0.54 -7.83 -4.38
N PHE A 46 1.75 -7.85 -4.89
CA PHE A 46 2.07 -7.31 -6.21
C PHE A 46 2.71 -8.37 -7.11
N LYS A 47 2.57 -8.17 -8.42
CA LYS A 47 3.26 -8.93 -9.46
C LYS A 47 3.75 -8.02 -10.58
N GLY A 48 4.81 -8.40 -11.27
CA GLY A 48 5.28 -7.64 -12.43
C GLY A 48 6.59 -8.13 -13.02
N ASP A 49 7.18 -7.26 -13.86
CA ASP A 49 8.43 -7.49 -14.55
C ASP A 49 9.43 -6.41 -14.16
N TRP A 50 10.69 -6.77 -13.90
CA TRP A 50 11.73 -5.83 -13.48
C TRP A 50 13.11 -6.24 -13.97
N ARG A 51 13.81 -5.34 -14.68
CA ARG A 51 15.18 -5.53 -15.23
C ARG A 51 15.36 -6.85 -15.98
N GLY A 52 14.33 -7.24 -16.75
CA GLY A 52 14.31 -8.49 -17.51
C GLY A 52 13.91 -9.74 -16.73
N VAL A 53 13.74 -9.65 -15.41
CA VAL A 53 13.14 -10.71 -14.57
C VAL A 53 11.63 -10.63 -14.72
N LYS A 54 11.01 -11.75 -15.12
CA LYS A 54 9.56 -11.86 -15.27
C LYS A 54 8.91 -12.46 -14.04
N ASP A 55 7.62 -12.19 -13.88
CA ASP A 55 6.77 -12.78 -12.84
C ASP A 55 7.31 -12.56 -11.42
N VAL A 56 7.96 -11.42 -11.19
CA VAL A 56 8.40 -11.00 -9.86
C VAL A 56 7.18 -10.79 -8.99
N GLU A 57 7.15 -11.43 -7.83
CA GLU A 57 6.07 -11.31 -6.87
C GLU A 57 6.56 -11.03 -5.45
N GLY A 58 5.76 -10.28 -4.71
CA GLY A 58 6.05 -9.93 -3.33
C GLY A 58 4.87 -9.27 -2.67
N THR A 59 5.13 -8.70 -1.49
CA THR A 59 4.09 -8.11 -0.66
C THR A 59 4.48 -6.71 -0.20
N LEU A 60 3.54 -5.77 -0.25
CA LEU A 60 3.63 -4.47 0.39
C LEU A 60 2.83 -4.53 1.69
N VAL A 61 3.46 -4.17 2.80
CA VAL A 61 2.86 -4.13 4.13
C VAL A 61 2.76 -2.68 4.56
N ILE A 62 1.53 -2.26 4.85
CA ILE A 62 1.22 -0.98 5.48
C ILE A 62 0.89 -1.33 6.94
N PRO A 63 1.84 -1.18 7.87
CA PRO A 63 1.66 -1.64 9.25
C PRO A 63 0.55 -0.86 9.96
N GLU A 64 0.41 0.43 9.64
CA GLU A 64 -0.62 1.28 10.20
C GLU A 64 -1.01 2.37 9.20
N ALA A 65 -2.30 2.44 8.90
CA ALA A 65 -2.95 3.54 8.22
C ALA A 65 -4.08 4.04 9.13
N SER A 66 -3.99 5.30 9.56
CA SER A 66 -4.94 5.91 10.50
C SER A 66 -5.60 7.15 9.90
N TYR A 67 -6.84 7.40 10.32
CA TYR A 67 -7.61 8.55 9.82
C TYR A 67 -6.95 9.89 10.19
N ASN A 68 -6.82 10.79 9.20
CA ASN A 68 -6.13 12.08 9.29
C ASN A 68 -4.62 11.98 9.65
N ASP A 69 -4.01 10.80 9.51
CA ASP A 69 -2.60 10.57 9.86
C ASP A 69 -1.86 9.82 8.74
N LEU A 70 -2.09 10.26 7.51
CA LEU A 70 -1.50 9.65 6.30
C LEU A 70 -0.14 10.27 5.92
N ASP A 71 0.27 11.34 6.60
CA ASP A 71 1.58 11.99 6.38
C ASP A 71 2.72 11.05 6.80
N ASP A 72 2.56 10.39 7.96
CA ASP A 72 3.51 9.42 8.52
C ASP A 72 3.31 7.99 8.03
N LEU A 73 2.48 7.79 7.00
CA LEU A 73 2.21 6.48 6.39
C LEU A 73 3.53 5.81 5.96
N LYS A 74 3.68 4.54 6.32
CA LYS A 74 4.84 3.72 5.96
C LYS A 74 4.42 2.56 5.07
N VAL A 75 5.31 2.20 4.16
CA VAL A 75 5.22 0.97 3.38
C VAL A 75 6.50 0.17 3.58
N GLU A 76 6.32 -1.07 4.01
CA GLU A 76 7.36 -2.08 4.11
C GLU A 76 7.22 -3.05 2.93
N VAL A 77 8.34 -3.48 2.38
CA VAL A 77 8.36 -4.38 1.24
C VAL A 77 8.90 -5.72 1.70
N ASP A 78 8.09 -6.77 1.52
CA ASP A 78 8.48 -8.14 1.77
C ASP A 78 8.70 -8.87 0.44
N LEU A 79 9.98 -9.20 0.20
CA LEU A 79 10.48 -9.94 -0.97
C LEU A 79 10.92 -11.38 -0.60
N SER A 80 10.41 -11.92 0.51
CA SER A 80 10.72 -13.30 0.93
C SER A 80 10.26 -14.35 -0.08
N SER A 81 9.21 -14.06 -0.85
CA SER A 81 8.74 -14.90 -1.98
C SER A 81 9.44 -14.61 -3.31
N ALA A 82 10.23 -13.53 -3.41
CA ALA A 82 10.90 -13.14 -4.65
C ALA A 82 12.27 -13.85 -4.77
N ASP A 83 12.24 -15.15 -5.07
CA ASP A 83 13.45 -15.94 -5.30
C ASP A 83 14.13 -15.61 -6.63
N SER A 84 13.41 -14.96 -7.55
CA SER A 84 13.86 -14.59 -8.89
C SER A 84 14.76 -13.35 -8.93
N ILE A 85 14.91 -12.63 -7.82
CA ILE A 85 15.76 -11.43 -7.72
C ILE A 85 16.99 -11.75 -6.86
N GLU A 86 18.17 -11.49 -7.42
CA GLU A 86 19.45 -11.62 -6.74
C GLU A 86 19.51 -10.77 -5.46
N ALA A 87 20.12 -11.30 -4.40
CA ALA A 87 20.16 -10.64 -3.09
C ALA A 87 20.79 -9.23 -3.14
N SER A 88 21.75 -9.00 -4.04
CA SER A 88 22.38 -7.70 -4.27
C SER A 88 21.44 -6.65 -4.86
N GLU A 89 20.41 -7.07 -5.59
CA GLU A 89 19.46 -6.18 -6.27
C GLU A 89 18.15 -5.98 -5.49
N LYS A 90 17.84 -6.85 -4.52
CA LYS A 90 16.65 -6.72 -3.65
C LYS A 90 16.55 -5.36 -2.97
N ALA A 91 17.68 -4.77 -2.56
CA ALA A 91 17.70 -3.46 -1.92
C ALA A 91 17.25 -2.33 -2.87
N VAL A 92 17.70 -2.37 -4.13
CA VAL A 92 17.32 -1.39 -5.15
C VAL A 92 15.84 -1.53 -5.47
N PHE A 93 15.37 -2.77 -5.68
CA PHE A 93 13.96 -3.03 -5.97
C PHE A 93 13.04 -2.59 -4.82
N CYS A 94 13.40 -2.90 -3.57
CA CYS A 94 12.68 -2.40 -2.39
C CYS A 94 12.60 -0.88 -2.35
N GLN A 95 13.68 -0.18 -2.71
CA GLN A 95 13.69 1.28 -2.74
C GLN A 95 12.75 1.83 -3.81
N GLU A 96 12.74 1.23 -5.01
CA GLU A 96 11.81 1.66 -6.06
C GLU A 96 10.35 1.37 -5.69
N LEU A 97 10.07 0.21 -5.08
CA LEU A 97 8.74 -0.18 -4.63
C LEU A 97 8.17 0.74 -3.55
N ARG A 98 9.00 1.46 -2.79
CA ARG A 98 8.52 2.50 -1.86
C ARG A 98 7.81 3.65 -2.58
N SER A 99 7.99 3.81 -3.89
CA SER A 99 7.23 4.77 -4.69
C SER A 99 5.74 4.42 -4.78
N PHE A 100 5.32 3.21 -4.36
CA PHE A 100 3.90 2.90 -4.14
C PHE A 100 3.29 3.69 -2.98
N LEU A 101 4.09 4.29 -2.10
CA LEU A 101 3.58 5.03 -0.96
C LEU A 101 2.63 6.16 -1.38
N ASP A 102 2.98 6.92 -2.42
CA ASP A 102 2.18 8.03 -2.91
C ASP A 102 0.81 7.58 -3.48
N PRO A 103 0.73 6.62 -4.43
CA PRO A 103 -0.56 6.17 -4.93
C PRO A 103 -1.40 5.44 -3.86
N ILE A 104 -0.78 4.79 -2.87
CA ILE A 104 -1.50 4.22 -1.71
C ILE A 104 -2.08 5.35 -0.86
N ARG A 105 -1.28 6.39 -0.55
CA ARG A 105 -1.72 7.57 0.20
C ARG A 105 -2.89 8.26 -0.48
N ASP A 106 -2.82 8.50 -1.79
CA ASP A 106 -3.91 9.12 -2.55
C ASP A 106 -5.21 8.31 -2.49
N LYS A 107 -5.10 6.97 -2.54
CA LYS A 107 -6.27 6.08 -2.40
C LYS A 107 -6.86 6.13 -0.99
N LEU A 108 -6.03 6.17 0.04
CA LEU A 108 -6.50 6.29 1.42
C LEU A 108 -7.13 7.67 1.68
N GLN A 109 -6.59 8.74 1.10
CA GLN A 109 -7.20 10.07 1.16
C GLN A 109 -8.59 10.08 0.49
N THR A 110 -8.72 9.46 -0.69
CA THR A 110 -10.02 9.30 -1.35
C THR A 110 -11.00 8.55 -0.43
N PHE A 111 -10.54 7.49 0.23
CA PHE A 111 -11.35 6.74 1.20
C PHE A 111 -11.76 7.59 2.41
N GLU A 112 -10.89 8.44 2.94
CA GLU A 112 -11.24 9.39 4.00
C GLU A 112 -12.32 10.39 3.59
N GLU A 113 -12.27 10.89 2.35
CA GLU A 113 -13.29 11.77 1.78
C GLU A 113 -14.64 11.05 1.65
N GLU A 114 -14.63 9.80 1.20
CA GLU A 114 -15.82 8.95 1.13
C GLU A 114 -16.41 8.67 2.52
N LEU A 115 -15.57 8.47 3.54
CA LEU A 115 -16.03 8.33 4.93
C LEU A 115 -16.69 9.61 5.41
N LYS A 116 -16.07 10.78 5.17
CA LYS A 116 -16.63 12.09 5.57
C LYS A 116 -17.99 12.37 4.92
N ALA A 117 -18.23 11.85 3.71
CA ALA A 117 -19.49 11.99 2.99
C ALA A 117 -20.63 11.11 3.54
N ARG A 118 -20.36 10.16 4.45
CA ARG A 118 -21.34 9.24 5.06
C ARG A 118 -21.72 9.65 6.50
#